data_AF-A0A1B8GUN3-F1
#
_entry.id   AF-A0A1B8GUN3-F1
#
_cell.length_a   1.000
_cell.length_b   1.000
_cell.length_c   1.000
_cell.angle_alpha   90.00
_cell.angle_beta   90.00
_cell.angle_gamma   90.00
#
_symmetry.space_group_name_H-M   'P 1'
#
loop_
_entity.id
_entity.type
_entity.pdbx_description
1 polymer ?
#
loop_
_entity_poly.entity_id
_entity_poly.type
_entity_poly.pdbx_seq_one_letter_code
_entity_poly.pdbx_strand_id
1 'polypeptide(L)'
;MFAAYDNTVIKSGEGIEIDEIHALRLAREHQLPVPEVYEAHPLPNRGASINMSYMPGETLEKVWPTMTPDQKHDIALQLRAIVDKMRSIPSDDNIFCSCSGGML
;
A
#
# COMPACT_ATOMS: atom_id res chain seq x y z
N MET A 1 -2.51 -7.68 -13.30
CA MET A 1 -1.60 -8.84 -13.21
C MET A 1 -0.48 -8.48 -12.23
N PHE A 2 -0.06 -9.44 -11.39
CA PHE A 2 1.12 -9.29 -10.53
C PHE A 2 2.22 -10.19 -11.07
N ALA A 3 3.37 -9.62 -11.42
CA ALA A 3 4.57 -10.37 -11.79
C ALA A 3 5.69 -10.02 -10.81
N ALA A 4 6.27 -11.03 -10.16
CA ALA A 4 7.37 -10.87 -9.23
C ALA A 4 8.68 -11.37 -9.86
N TYR A 5 9.71 -10.53 -9.91
CA TYR A 5 11.04 -10.86 -10.39
C TYR A 5 12.07 -10.09 -9.55
N ASP A 6 13.13 -10.75 -9.09
CA ASP A 6 14.27 -10.11 -8.41
C ASP A 6 13.88 -9.05 -7.37
N ASN A 7 13.15 -9.48 -6.34
CA ASN A 7 12.66 -8.65 -5.22
C ASN A 7 11.77 -7.46 -5.62
N THR A 8 11.15 -7.54 -6.79
CA THR A 8 10.34 -6.49 -7.39
C THR A 8 9.00 -7.06 -7.88
N VAL A 9 7.94 -6.26 -7.82
CA VAL A 9 6.57 -6.59 -8.22
C VAL A 9 6.04 -5.54 -9.17
N ILE A 10 5.44 -5.99 -10.28
CA ILE A 10 4.69 -5.14 -11.19
C ILE A 10 3.20 -5.36 -10.96
N LYS A 11 2.48 -4.30 -10.56
CA LYS A 11 1.01 -4.28 -10.47
C LYS A 11 0.46 -3.50 -11.66
N SER A 12 -0.22 -4.19 -12.57
CA SER A 12 -0.78 -3.59 -13.79
C SER A 12 -2.26 -3.92 -13.99
N GLY A 13 -3.05 -2.98 -14.51
CA GLY A 13 -4.46 -3.19 -14.82
C GLY A 13 -5.24 -1.91 -15.10
N GLU A 14 -6.40 -2.06 -15.76
CA GLU A 14 -7.24 -0.93 -16.17
C GLU A 14 -7.84 -0.12 -15.01
N GLY A 15 -8.03 -0.76 -13.85
CA GLY A 15 -8.55 -0.12 -12.64
C GLY A 15 -7.48 0.43 -11.69
N ILE A 16 -6.22 0.49 -12.12
CA ILE A 16 -5.14 1.06 -11.31
C ILE A 16 -5.05 2.55 -11.59
N GLU A 17 -5.29 3.33 -10.55
CA GLU A 17 -5.12 4.78 -10.58
C GLU A 17 -3.67 5.14 -10.30
N ILE A 18 -3.13 6.09 -11.07
CA ILE A 18 -1.76 6.57 -10.89
C ILE A 18 -1.57 7.26 -9.52
N ASP A 19 -2.65 7.80 -8.96
CA ASP A 19 -2.66 8.43 -7.64
C ASP A 19 -2.27 7.47 -6.50
N GLU A 20 -2.39 6.15 -6.69
CA GLU A 20 -1.92 5.13 -5.74
C GLU A 20 -0.42 5.33 -5.40
N ILE A 21 0.37 5.86 -6.35
CA ILE A 21 1.78 6.16 -6.15
C ILE A 21 1.98 7.26 -5.11
N HIS A 22 1.17 8.31 -5.14
CA HIS A 22 1.27 9.41 -4.18
C HIS A 22 0.95 8.91 -2.77
N ALA A 23 -0.10 8.08 -2.63
CA ALA A 23 -0.45 7.45 -1.37
C ALA A 23 0.68 6.55 -0.83
N LEU A 24 1.28 5.71 -1.68
CA LEU A 24 2.41 4.84 -1.28
C LEU A 24 3.65 5.64 -0.88
N ARG A 25 3.97 6.71 -1.62
CA ARG A 25 5.12 7.59 -1.30
C ARG A 25 4.92 8.31 0.03
N LEU A 26 3.74 8.90 0.26
CA LEU A 26 3.39 9.54 1.52
C LEU A 26 3.47 8.54 2.68
N ALA A 27 2.91 7.34 2.50
CA ALA A 27 2.96 6.31 3.53
C ALA A 27 4.41 5.90 3.87
N ARG A 28 5.28 5.79 2.85
CA ARG A 28 6.71 5.47 3.02
C ARG A 28 7.46 6.59 3.76
N GLU A 29 7.18 7.85 3.46
CA GLU A 29 7.76 9.01 4.16
C GLU A 29 7.42 8.98 5.66
N HIS A 30 6.18 8.61 5.99
CA HIS A 30 5.74 8.38 7.35
C HIS A 30 6.13 6.99 7.91
N GLN A 31 7.11 6.30 7.31
CA GLN A 31 7.62 4.98 7.72
C GLN A 31 6.53 3.94 8.00
N LEU A 32 5.45 3.91 7.22
CA LEU A 32 4.52 2.79 7.21
C LEU A 32 5.13 1.61 6.43
N PRO A 33 4.76 0.36 6.77
CA PRO A 33 5.29 -0.82 6.10
C PRO A 33 4.61 -1.03 4.74
N VAL A 34 4.98 -0.20 3.76
CA VAL A 34 4.48 -0.22 2.38
C VAL A 34 5.61 -0.54 1.40
N PRO A 35 5.30 -1.09 0.21
CA PRO A 35 6.31 -1.29 -0.82
C PRO A 35 6.88 0.04 -1.31
N GLU A 36 8.16 0.04 -1.65
CA GLU A 36 8.84 1.17 -2.28
C GLU A 36 8.49 1.22 -3.76
N VAL A 37 7.96 2.35 -4.24
CA VAL A 37 7.64 2.54 -5.65
C VAL A 37 8.89 3.00 -6.40
N TYR A 38 9.34 2.19 -7.38
CA TYR A 38 10.47 2.52 -8.23
C TYR A 38 10.04 3.38 -9.42
N GLU A 39 8.99 2.94 -10.13
CA GLU A 39 8.46 3.63 -11.31
C GLU A 39 6.99 3.28 -11.53
N ALA A 40 6.31 4.09 -12.32
CA ALA A 40 4.97 3.78 -12.77
C ALA A 40 4.64 4.48 -14.09
N HIS A 41 3.78 3.84 -14.88
CA HIS A 41 3.41 4.30 -16.21
C HIS A 41 1.92 4.09 -16.48
N PRO A 42 1.24 5.04 -17.15
CA PRO A 42 -0.10 4.78 -17.65
C PRO A 42 -0.07 3.70 -18.73
N LEU A 43 -1.10 2.86 -18.78
CA LEU A 43 -1.28 1.86 -19.83
C LEU A 43 -1.93 2.50 -21.07
N PRO A 44 -1.67 1.98 -22.29
CA PRO A 44 -2.20 2.57 -23.53
C PRO A 44 -3.74 2.65 -23.60
N ASN A 45 -4.43 1.71 -22.95
CA ASN A 45 -5.88 1.53 -23.14
C ASN A 45 -6.72 2.04 -21.96
N ARG A 46 -6.10 2.21 -20.78
CA ARG A 46 -6.60 2.78 -19.50
C ARG A 46 -5.86 2.14 -18.32
N GLY A 47 -5.75 2.87 -17.21
CA GLY A 47 -5.13 2.40 -15.97
C GLY A 47 -3.62 2.61 -15.95
N ALA A 48 -2.94 1.94 -15.03
CA ALA A 48 -1.51 2.11 -14.83
C ALA A 48 -0.81 0.77 -14.56
N SER A 49 0.51 0.82 -14.68
CA SER A 49 1.46 -0.21 -14.25
C SER A 49 2.39 0.41 -13.23
N ILE A 50 2.46 -0.17 -12.03
CA ILE A 50 3.30 0.29 -10.93
C ILE A 50 4.35 -0.78 -10.67
N ASN A 51 5.61 -0.40 -10.72
CA ASN A 51 6.76 -1.23 -10.40
C ASN A 51 7.30 -0.86 -9.01
N MET A 52 7.36 -1.83 -8.11
CA MET A 52 7.61 -1.60 -6.69
C MET A 52 8.32 -2.77 -6.01
N SER A 53 8.90 -2.55 -4.83
CA SER A 53 9.58 -3.59 -4.05
C SER A 53 8.63 -4.73 -3.66
N TYR A 54 9.10 -5.98 -3.74
CA TYR A 54 8.40 -7.12 -3.16
C TYR A 54 8.44 -7.07 -1.63
N MET A 55 7.29 -7.30 -1.00
CA MET A 55 7.17 -7.42 0.46
C MET A 55 7.13 -8.90 0.83
N PRO A 56 8.20 -9.47 1.41
CA PRO A 56 8.23 -10.87 1.80
C PRO A 56 7.28 -11.12 2.97
N GLY A 57 6.53 -12.23 2.90
CA GLY A 57 5.65 -12.65 3.98
C GLY A 57 4.49 -13.51 3.51
N GLU A 58 3.68 -13.93 4.47
CA GLU A 58 2.43 -14.64 4.23
C GLU A 58 1.24 -13.73 4.57
N THR A 59 0.16 -13.82 3.81
CA THR A 59 -1.04 -13.03 4.06
C THR A 59 -1.71 -13.46 5.36
N LEU A 60 -2.30 -12.50 6.08
CA LEU A 60 -3.07 -12.82 7.29
C LEU A 60 -4.20 -13.80 6.98
N GLU A 61 -4.85 -13.72 5.81
CA GLU A 61 -5.84 -14.72 5.40
C GLU A 61 -5.34 -16.17 5.51
N LYS A 62 -4.08 -16.41 5.12
CA LYS A 62 -3.46 -17.74 5.15
C LYS A 62 -3.10 -18.19 6.56
N VAL A 63 -2.50 -17.29 7.36
CA VAL A 63 -1.91 -17.66 8.66
C VAL A 63 -2.83 -17.43 9.86
N TRP A 64 -3.84 -16.55 9.74
CA TRP A 64 -4.76 -16.23 10.84
C TRP A 64 -5.51 -17.43 11.42
N PRO A 65 -5.96 -18.44 10.64
CA PRO A 65 -6.62 -19.62 11.19
C PRO A 65 -5.73 -20.46 12.11
N THR A 66 -4.41 -20.47 11.90
CA THR A 66 -3.45 -21.30 12.65
C THR A 66 -2.80 -20.56 13.82
N MET A 67 -2.98 -19.24 13.94
CA MET A 67 -2.42 -18.43 15.01
C MET A 67 -3.10 -18.68 16.37
N THR A 68 -2.31 -18.64 17.44
CA THR A 68 -2.79 -18.67 18.82
C THR A 68 -3.52 -17.36 19.19
N PRO A 69 -4.33 -17.33 20.26
CA PRO A 69 -4.95 -16.10 20.74
C PRO A 69 -3.94 -14.97 21.01
N ASP A 70 -2.80 -15.30 21.61
CA ASP A 70 -1.75 -14.31 21.92
C ASP A 70 -1.13 -13.74 20.64
N GLN A 71 -0.83 -14.59 19.65
CA GLN A 71 -0.32 -14.13 18.34
C GLN A 71 -1.33 -13.21 17.63
N LYS A 72 -2.63 -13.53 17.70
CA LYS A 72 -3.68 -12.67 17.13
C LYS A 72 -3.76 -11.33 17.86
N HIS A 73 -3.59 -11.33 19.18
CA HIS A 73 -3.54 -10.11 19.97
C HIS A 73 -2.36 -9.22 19.55
N ASP A 74 -1.18 -9.80 19.43
CA ASP A 74 0.03 -9.07 19.00
C ASP A 74 -0.13 -8.49 17.59
N ILE A 75 -0.69 -9.25 16.64
CA ILE A 75 -0.97 -8.73 15.29
C ILE A 75 -2.03 -7.62 15.34
N ALA A 76 -3.06 -7.74 16.16
CA ALA A 76 -4.06 -6.68 16.30
C ALA A 76 -3.45 -5.38 16.86
N LEU A 77 -2.50 -5.47 17.80
CA LEU A 77 -1.76 -4.31 18.28
C LEU A 77 -0.90 -3.66 17.19
N GLN A 78 -0.22 -4.47 16.36
CA GLN A 78 0.55 -3.97 15.23
C GLN A 78 -0.33 -3.27 14.18
N LEU A 79 -1.46 -3.89 13.81
CA LEU A 79 -2.42 -3.29 12.88
C LEU A 79 -2.98 -1.97 13.42
N ARG A 80 -3.31 -1.94 14.72
CA ARG A 80 -3.73 -0.71 15.39
C ARG A 80 -2.67 0.38 15.28
N ALA A 81 -1.41 0.08 15.58
CA ALA A 81 -0.33 1.05 15.50
C ALA A 81 -0.15 1.61 14.08
N ILE A 82 -0.28 0.77 13.05
CA ILE A 82 -0.24 1.18 11.64
C ILE A 82 -1.40 2.13 11.33
N VAL A 83 -2.63 1.77 11.68
CA VAL A 83 -3.82 2.58 11.43
C VAL A 83 -3.78 3.90 12.20
N ASP A 84 -3.35 3.88 13.46
CA ASP A 84 -3.21 5.08 14.29
C ASP A 84 -2.15 6.01 13.68
N LYS A 85 -1.04 5.47 13.15
CA LYS A 85 -0.02 6.24 12.43
C LYS A 85 -0.55 6.82 11.12
N MET A 86 -1.34 6.08 10.35
CA MET A 86 -1.97 6.61 9.13
C MET A 86 -2.90 7.79 9.46
N ARG A 87 -3.66 7.71 10.55
CA ARG A 87 -4.60 8.75 10.97
C ARG A 87 -3.93 9.97 11.59
N SER A 88 -2.70 9.85 12.07
CA SER A 88 -1.96 10.98 12.64
C SER A 88 -1.25 11.83 11.59
N ILE A 89 -1.20 11.37 10.33
CA ILE A 89 -0.65 12.16 9.22
C ILE A 89 -1.56 13.39 9.01
N PRO A 90 -1.02 14.61 9.11
CA PRO A 90 -1.81 15.81 8.91
C PRO A 90 -2.28 15.87 7.45
N SER A 91 -3.54 16.25 7.25
CA SER A 91 -4.01 16.72 5.96
C SER A 91 -3.56 18.17 5.77
N ASP A 92 -3.12 18.54 4.57
CA ASP A 92 -2.90 19.95 4.26
C ASP A 92 -4.20 20.74 4.48
N ASP A 93 -4.11 21.80 5.28
CA ASP A 93 -5.26 22.61 5.67
C ASP A 93 -5.95 23.16 4.41
N ASN A 94 -7.21 22.75 4.22
CA ASN A 94 -8.14 23.15 3.15
C ASN A 94 -8.12 22.37 1.82
N ILE A 95 -7.45 21.22 1.73
CA ILE A 95 -7.54 20.37 0.53
C ILE A 95 -8.40 19.12 0.82
N PHE A 96 -9.55 19.03 0.17
CA PHE A 96 -10.28 17.77 0.05
C PHE A 96 -9.59 16.93 -1.02
N CYS A 97 -8.83 15.93 -0.62
CA CYS A 97 -8.27 14.94 -1.53
C CYS A 97 -9.23 13.77 -1.71
N SER A 98 -9.30 13.22 -2.93
CA SER A 98 -10.00 11.97 -3.18
C SER A 98 -9.32 10.81 -2.43
N CYS A 99 -10.07 9.79 -2.03
CA CYS A 99 -9.53 8.54 -1.46
C CYS A 99 -8.56 7.81 -2.42
N SER A 100 -8.50 8.21 -3.70
CA SER A 100 -7.52 7.73 -4.67
C SER A 100 -6.13 8.34 -4.49
N GLY A 101 -5.99 9.47 -3.78
CA GLY A 101 -4.75 10.25 -3.69
C GLY A 101 -4.63 11.39 -4.71
N GLY A 102 -5.68 11.61 -5.50
CA GLY A 102 -5.79 12.72 -6.45
C GLY A 102 -6.28 14.01 -5.79
N MET A 103 -5.76 15.15 -6.27
CA MET A 103 -6.37 16.45 -5.99
C MET A 103 -7.71 16.56 -6.72
N LEU A 104 -8.73 17.06 -6.04
CA LEU A 104 -10.01 17.48 -6.65
C LEU A 104 -9.85 18.78 -7.44
#